data_AF-A0A947JRT9-F1
#
_entry.id   AF-A0A947JRT9-F1
#
_cell.length_a   1.000
_cell.length_b   1.000
_cell.length_c   1.000
_cell.angle_alpha   90.00
_cell.angle_beta   90.00
_cell.angle_gamma   90.00
#
_symmetry.space_group_name_H-M   'P 1'
#
loop_
_entity.id
_entity.type
_entity.pdbx_description
1 polymer ?
#
loop_
_entity_poly.entity_id
_entity_poly.type
_entity_poly.pdbx_seq_one_letter_code
_entity_poly.pdbx_strand_id
1 'polypeptide(L)' 'MPGGGFLVKFDGKEVTRCYAVAFDYDEWQYTINNTEKRELPRVKNITIETEER' A
#
# COMPACT_ATOMS: atom_id res chain seq x y z
N MET A 1 -14.87 6.29 8.54
CA MET A 1 -14.93 5.69 9.89
C MET A 1 -13.52 5.75 10.50
N PRO A 2 -13.39 5.93 11.81
CA PRO A 2 -12.32 6.70 12.44
C PRO A 2 -10.98 5.93 12.56
N GLY A 3 -9.88 6.58 12.15
CA GLY A 3 -8.60 6.53 12.87
C GLY A 3 -7.72 5.28 12.82
N GLY A 4 -7.67 4.55 11.70
CA GLY A 4 -6.70 3.44 11.55
C GLY A 4 -6.39 3.17 10.09
N GLY A 5 -5.33 3.81 9.58
CA GLY A 5 -4.82 3.58 8.22
C GLY A 5 -3.54 2.76 8.25
N PHE A 6 -3.24 2.08 7.15
CA PHE A 6 -1.97 1.42 6.89
C PHE A 6 -1.04 2.37 6.15
N LEU A 7 0.22 2.45 6.59
CA LEU A 7 1.27 3.15 5.87
C LEU A 7 2.02 2.14 5.02
N VAL A 8 1.95 2.30 3.70
CA VAL A 8 2.67 1.46 2.75
C VAL A 8 4.00 2.13 2.43
N LYS A 9 5.09 1.44 2.75
CA LYS A 9 6.46 1.82 2.42
C LYS A 9 7.04 0.87 1.38
N PHE A 10 7.54 1.43 0.29
CA PHE A 10 8.28 0.69 -0.73
C PHE A 10 9.77 1.01 -0.58
N ASP A 11 10.60 -0.01 -0.31
CA ASP A 11 12.04 0.14 -0.07
C ASP A 11 12.37 1.18 1.04
N GLY A 12 11.52 1.25 2.06
CA GLY A 12 11.64 2.22 3.16
C GLY A 12 11.15 3.63 2.85
N LYS A 13 10.72 3.93 1.62
CA LYS A 13 10.06 5.20 1.28
C LYS A 13 8.56 5.11 1.51
N GLU A 14 8.02 6.05 2.29
CA GLU A 14 6.58 6.23 2.45
C GLU A 14 5.94 6.60 1.12
N VAL A 15 5.01 5.77 0.68
CA VAL A 15 4.37 5.94 -0.63
C VAL A 15 2.96 6.43 -0.46
N THR A 16 2.19 5.80 0.41
CA THR A 16 0.81 6.20 0.65
C THR A 16 0.30 5.70 1.99
N ARG A 17 -0.72 6.38 2.49
CA ARG A 17 -1.56 5.92 3.60
C ARG A 17 -2.87 5.41 3.04
N CYS A 18 -3.21 4.17 3.34
CA CYS A 18 -4.39 3.50 2.81
C CYS A 18 -5.07 2.61 3.84
N TYR A 19 -6.38 2.44 3.73
CA TYR A 19 -7.15 1.54 4.59
C TYR A 19 -7.30 0.14 3.99
N ALA A 20 -7.00 -0.01 2.69
CA ALA A 20 -6.96 -1.29 2.00
C ALA A 20 -5.90 -1.22 0.92
N VAL A 21 -5.14 -2.30 0.77
CA VAL A 21 -4.20 -2.49 -0.34
C VAL A 21 -4.41 -3.88 -0.92
N ALA A 22 -4.56 -3.95 -2.24
CA ALA A 22 -4.60 -5.20 -2.99
C ALA A 22 -3.43 -5.21 -3.97
N PHE A 23 -2.67 -6.32 -4.01
CA PHE A 23 -1.55 -6.47 -4.92
C PHE A 23 -1.94 -7.40 -6.05
N ASP A 24 -1.80 -6.93 -7.28
CA ASP A 24 -2.05 -7.68 -8.49
C ASP A 24 -0.72 -8.00 -9.17
N TYR A 25 -0.25 -9.23 -8.98
CA TYR A 25 1.08 -9.65 -9.47
C TYR A 25 1.07 -10.06 -10.95
N ASP A 26 -0.11 -10.33 -11.52
CA ASP A 26 -0.28 -10.61 -12.94
C ASP A 26 -0.10 -9.33 -13.76
N GLU A 27 -0.80 -8.25 -13.38
CA GLU A 27 -0.68 -6.94 -14.04
C GLU A 27 0.48 -6.09 -13.50
N TRP A 28 1.15 -6.53 -12.43
CA TRP A 28 2.18 -5.78 -11.71
C TRP A 28 1.68 -4.43 -11.20
N GLN A 29 0.49 -4.43 -10.58
CA GLN A 29 -0.19 -3.25 -10.05
C GLN A 29 -0.58 -3.44 -8.60
N TYR A 30 -0.94 -2.35 -7.93
CA TYR A 30 -1.57 -2.39 -6.61
C TYR A 30 -2.72 -1.40 -6.56
N THR A 31 -3.78 -1.79 -5.85
CA THR A 31 -4.97 -0.96 -5.67
C THR A 31 -5.03 -0.46 -4.24
N ILE A 32 -5.06 0.85 -4.08
CA ILE A 32 -5.20 1.56 -2.82
C ILE A 32 -6.69 1.90 -2.61
N ASN A 33 -7.20 1.60 -1.42
CA ASN A 33 -8.58 1.90 -1.00
C ASN A 33 -9.65 1.33 -1.94
N ASN A 34 -9.32 0.31 -2.74
CA ASN A 34 -10.17 -0.19 -3.84
C ASN A 34 -10.59 0.86 -4.89
N THR A 35 -9.92 2.01 -4.93
CA THR A 35 -10.29 3.13 -5.81
C THR A 35 -9.13 3.56 -6.70
N GLU A 36 -7.90 3.59 -6.18
CA GLU A 36 -6.72 4.02 -6.94
C GLU A 36 -5.87 2.80 -7.31
N LYS A 37 -5.90 2.41 -8.59
CA LYS A 37 -4.91 1.49 -9.15
C LYS A 37 -3.63 2.26 -9.48
N ARG A 38 -2.50 1.74 -9.03
CA ARG A 38 -1.17 2.27 -9.31
C ARG A 38 -0.25 1.14 -9.73
N GLU A 39 0.75 1.47 -10.55
CA GLU A 39 1.74 0.49 -11.00
C GLU A 39 2.69 0.13 -9.86
N LEU A 40 2.92 -1.17 -9.63
CA LEU A 40 3.76 -1.65 -8.54
C LEU A 40 5.23 -1.34 -8.86
N PRO A 41 5.92 -0.50 -8.08
CA PRO A 41 7.32 -0.23 -8.33
C PRO A 41 8.14 -1.52 -8.12
N ARG A 42 9.23 -1.68 -8.89
CA ARG A 42 10.17 -2.81 -8.75
C ARG A 42 11.02 -2.67 -7.49
N VAL A 43 10.40 -2.84 -6.34
CA VAL A 43 11.07 -2.81 -5.03
C VAL A 43 11.30 -4.22 -4.50
N LYS A 44 12.36 -4.40 -3.72
CA LYS A 44 12.69 -5.69 -3.11
C LYS A 44 11.86 -5.97 -1.86
N ASN A 45 11.45 -4.92 -1.16
CA ASN A 45 10.72 -5.00 0.10
C ASN A 45 9.52 -4.05 0.10
N ILE A 46 8.37 -4.58 0.52
CA ILE A 46 7.14 -3.83 0.76
C ILE A 46 6.85 -3.95 2.25
N THR A 47 6.88 -2.84 2.97
CA THR A 47 6.57 -2.80 4.41
C THR A 47 5.21 -2.15 4.58
N ILE A 48 4.30 -2.83 5.28
CA ILE A 48 2.99 -2.31 5.63
C ILE A 48 2.99 -2.12 7.14
N GLU A 49 2.92 -0.87 7.58
CA GLU A 49 2.81 -0.54 8.99
C GLU A 49 1.36 -0.23 9.33
N THR A 50 0.83 -0.95 10.31
CA THR A 50 -0.49 -0.72 10.87
C THR A 50 -0.35 0.23 12.06
N GLU A 51 -0.93 1.42 12.00
CA GLU A 51 -1.05 2.27 13.21
C GLU A 51 -2.08 1.63 14.13
N GLU A 52 -1.61 0.74 15.02
CA GLU A 52 -2.41 0.21 16.13
C GLU A 52 -2.47 1.26 17.24
N ARG A 53 -3.69 1.69 17.61
CA ARG A 53 -3.96 2.56 18.76
C ARG A 53 -4.05 1.78 20.05
#